data_AF-A0AAU9UIQ5-F1
#
_entry.id   AF-A0AAU9UIQ5-F1
#
_cell.length_a   1.000
_cell.length_b   1.000
_cell.length_c   1.000
_cell.angle_alpha   90.00
_cell.angle_beta   90.00
_cell.angle_gamma   90.00
#
_symmetry.space_group_name_H-M   'P 1'
#
loop_
_entity.id
_entity.type
_entity.pdbx_description
1 polymer ?
#
loop_
_entity_poly.entity_id
_entity_poly.type
_entity_poly.pdbx_seq_one_letter_code
_entity_poly.pdbx_strand_id
1 'polypeptide(L)'
;MATHNKTLKMIANKLGLGEEDKVINKAAEFERLLQTKSVAGNSMTDTSKVVICLDLAASIFGADLDNKAAIKYSGLKGPSYLNCRKVVENLLEINTEKLSVHFLCVSLQCSGVQSLAERILEEYQRQAKTDIDLNLPQYACMAVYQACRINKVKIPKSKIIEKSRLKPAQWSKLDADWTKLVNEKFATLKKRDLTLINTEKNEEDQVMEVDSQSPKVEKPTEPQIEPYENWKKRMLEAAYKELKELEQKRKETEESERVKKIKEQMTSPRRSPRKTPQKFSPYKSPVKRINGIRLLFPREL
;
A
#
# COMPACT_ATOMS: atom_id res chain seq x y z
N MET A 1 -5.09 26.02 -13.80
CA MET A 1 -4.39 25.26 -14.87
C MET A 1 -3.43 26.10 -15.72
N ALA A 2 -3.69 27.38 -16.02
CA ALA A 2 -2.82 28.19 -16.90
C ALA A 2 -1.53 28.74 -16.26
N THR A 3 -1.42 28.78 -14.93
CA THR A 3 -0.28 29.37 -14.20
C THR A 3 1.01 28.55 -14.28
N HIS A 4 0.90 27.21 -14.27
CA HIS A 4 2.07 26.31 -14.26
C HIS A 4 2.91 26.43 -15.54
N ASN A 5 2.25 26.52 -16.71
CA ASN A 5 2.94 26.71 -17.99
C ASN A 5 3.68 28.03 -18.09
N LYS A 6 3.18 29.11 -17.49
CA LYS A 6 3.85 30.42 -17.53
C LYS A 6 5.14 30.42 -16.70
N THR A 7 5.09 29.84 -15.50
CA THR A 7 6.27 29.69 -14.63
C THR A 7 7.31 28.77 -15.26
N LEU A 8 6.88 27.66 -15.86
CA LEU A 8 7.76 26.72 -16.56
C LEU A 8 8.52 27.39 -17.70
N LYS A 9 7.82 28.12 -18.59
CA LYS A 9 8.48 28.86 -19.69
C LYS A 9 9.44 29.93 -19.18
N MET A 10 9.07 30.68 -18.15
CA MET A 10 9.95 31.69 -17.56
C MET A 10 11.24 31.07 -16.99
N ILE A 11 11.15 29.92 -16.33
CA ILE A 11 12.31 29.22 -15.77
C ILE A 11 13.15 28.58 -16.87
N ALA A 12 12.53 27.98 -17.89
CA ALA A 12 13.22 27.44 -19.05
C ALA A 12 14.07 28.51 -19.75
N ASN A 13 13.51 29.70 -19.98
CA ASN A 13 14.26 30.83 -20.56
C ASN A 13 15.46 31.25 -19.69
N LYS A 14 15.31 31.23 -18.36
CA LYS A 14 16.41 31.54 -17.43
C LYS A 14 17.50 30.46 -17.39
N LEU A 15 17.16 29.22 -17.73
CA LEU A 15 18.07 28.09 -17.80
C LEU A 15 18.70 27.89 -19.18
N GLY A 16 18.36 28.73 -20.16
CA GLY A 16 18.85 28.61 -21.54
C GLY A 16 18.10 27.58 -22.40
N LEU A 17 17.01 26.98 -21.88
CA LEU A 17 16.20 25.97 -22.57
C LEU A 17 14.97 26.56 -23.29
N GLY A 18 14.93 27.88 -23.46
CA GLY A 18 13.77 28.59 -24.00
C GLY A 18 13.44 28.24 -25.46
N GLU A 19 14.48 27.93 -26.25
CA GLU A 19 14.35 27.58 -27.67
C GLU A 19 14.02 26.09 -27.88
N GLU A 20 14.11 25.27 -26.84
CA GLU A 20 13.92 23.82 -26.94
C GLU A 20 12.49 23.40 -26.58
N ASP A 21 11.56 23.61 -27.52
CA ASP A 21 10.14 23.27 -27.32
C ASP A 21 9.92 21.81 -26.91
N LYS A 22 10.75 20.87 -27.40
CA LYS A 22 10.66 19.44 -27.03
C LYS A 22 10.93 19.22 -25.55
N VAL A 23 11.94 19.88 -25.00
CA VAL A 23 12.30 19.80 -23.57
C VAL A 23 11.22 20.44 -22.71
N ILE A 24 10.73 21.63 -23.12
CA ILE A 24 9.67 22.36 -22.42
C ILE A 24 8.38 21.53 -22.34
N ASN A 25 7.96 20.93 -23.46
CA ASN A 25 6.77 20.09 -23.50
C ASN A 25 6.91 18.85 -22.61
N LYS A 26 8.09 18.20 -22.64
CA LYS A 26 8.34 17.02 -21.80
C LYS A 26 8.41 17.36 -20.32
N ALA A 27 9.01 18.48 -19.96
CA ALA A 27 9.03 18.97 -18.59
C ALA A 27 7.60 19.27 -18.07
N ALA A 28 6.71 19.79 -18.92
CA ALA A 28 5.31 20.02 -18.58
C ALA A 28 4.56 18.69 -18.35
N GLU A 29 4.84 17.65 -19.14
CA GLU A 29 4.32 16.31 -18.89
C GLU A 29 4.78 15.75 -17.53
N PHE A 30 6.09 15.89 -17.23
CA PHE A 30 6.65 15.45 -15.95
C PHE A 30 6.08 16.20 -14.77
N GLU A 31 5.85 17.51 -14.90
CA GLU A 31 5.22 18.31 -13.85
C GLU A 31 3.79 17.85 -13.58
N ARG A 32 2.99 17.60 -14.64
CA ARG A 32 1.63 17.04 -14.51
C ARG A 32 1.65 15.64 -13.89
N LEU A 33 2.57 14.77 -14.33
CA LEU A 33 2.70 13.42 -13.78
C LEU A 33 3.14 13.46 -12.31
N LEU A 34 4.07 14.34 -11.97
CA LEU A 34 4.55 14.54 -10.61
C LEU A 34 3.41 15.02 -9.71
N GLN A 35 2.55 15.92 -10.17
CA GLN A 35 1.37 16.34 -9.39
C GLN A 35 0.44 15.16 -9.08
N THR A 36 0.25 14.23 -10.02
CA THR A 36 -0.59 13.04 -9.78
C THR A 36 0.06 12.00 -8.86
N LYS A 37 1.39 11.84 -8.93
CA LYS A 37 2.14 10.86 -8.13
C LYS A 37 2.61 11.42 -6.78
N SER A 38 2.67 12.74 -6.61
CA SER A 38 3.15 13.38 -5.39
C SER A 38 2.13 13.22 -4.27
N VAL A 39 2.42 12.31 -3.33
CA VAL A 39 1.66 12.13 -2.10
C VAL A 39 1.85 13.35 -1.18
N ALA A 40 0.84 13.67 -0.37
CA ALA A 40 0.90 14.70 0.65
C ALA A 40 2.12 14.48 1.56
N GLY A 41 3.05 15.45 1.58
CA GLY A 41 4.29 15.37 2.37
C GLY A 41 5.59 15.63 1.60
N ASN A 42 5.55 15.81 0.27
CA ASN A 42 6.74 16.25 -0.47
C ASN A 42 7.10 17.70 -0.07
N SER A 43 8.25 17.88 0.60
CA SER A 43 8.78 19.16 1.06
C SER A 43 9.32 20.07 -0.06
N MET A 44 9.04 19.74 -1.32
CA MET A 44 9.54 20.43 -2.50
C MET A 44 8.64 21.60 -2.87
N THR A 45 9.24 22.78 -3.06
CA THR A 45 8.53 23.96 -3.57
C THR A 45 8.12 23.75 -5.03
N ASP A 46 7.06 24.39 -5.49
CA ASP A 46 6.61 24.23 -6.88
C ASP A 46 7.67 24.71 -7.88
N THR A 47 8.45 25.74 -7.54
CA THR A 47 9.61 26.16 -8.33
C THR A 47 10.68 25.06 -8.42
N SER A 48 11.00 24.40 -7.31
CA SER A 48 11.98 23.31 -7.30
C SER A 48 11.54 22.11 -8.15
N LYS A 49 10.25 21.76 -8.11
CA LYS A 49 9.66 20.71 -8.95
C LYS A 49 9.81 21.03 -10.44
N VAL A 50 9.48 22.26 -10.83
CA VAL A 50 9.60 22.71 -12.23
C VAL A 50 11.04 22.65 -12.72
N VAL A 51 12.00 23.14 -11.93
CA VAL A 51 13.43 23.10 -12.29
C VAL A 51 13.93 21.66 -12.42
N ILE A 52 13.51 20.75 -11.52
CA ILE A 52 13.89 19.33 -11.58
C ILE A 52 13.25 18.64 -12.79
N CYS A 53 11.99 18.92 -13.11
CA CYS A 53 11.36 18.38 -14.31
C CYS A 53 12.04 18.86 -15.60
N LEU A 54 12.52 20.11 -15.63
CA LEU A 54 13.31 20.64 -16.75
C LEU A 54 14.67 19.97 -16.88
N ASP A 55 15.40 19.79 -15.77
CA ASP A 55 16.69 19.05 -15.75
C ASP A 55 16.52 17.61 -16.24
N LEU A 56 15.51 16.89 -15.75
CA LEU A 56 15.22 15.52 -16.19
C LEU A 56 14.84 15.47 -17.68
N ALA A 57 14.05 16.43 -18.18
CA ALA A 57 13.70 16.51 -19.59
C ALA A 57 14.93 16.82 -20.46
N ALA A 58 15.77 17.78 -20.06
CA ALA A 58 17.02 18.10 -20.73
C ALA A 58 17.95 16.88 -20.81
N SER A 59 18.06 16.12 -19.72
CA SER A 59 18.86 14.89 -19.65
C SER A 59 18.40 13.82 -20.63
N ILE A 60 17.09 13.72 -20.91
CA ILE A 60 16.54 12.74 -21.87
C ILE A 60 16.84 13.15 -23.30
N PHE A 61 16.79 14.44 -23.61
CA PHE A 61 17.05 14.95 -24.95
C PHE A 61 18.52 15.30 -25.22
N GLY A 62 19.40 15.17 -24.21
CA GLY A 62 20.81 15.50 -24.33
C GLY A 62 21.07 17.01 -24.44
N ALA A 63 20.17 17.82 -23.90
CA ALA A 63 20.31 19.28 -23.88
C ALA A 63 21.24 19.71 -22.75
N ASP A 64 22.14 20.64 -23.05
CA ASP A 64 23.10 21.16 -22.08
C ASP A 64 22.39 22.10 -21.08
N LEU A 65 22.41 21.72 -19.81
CA LEU A 65 21.87 22.51 -18.71
C LEU A 65 22.95 22.77 -17.66
N ASP A 66 23.13 24.04 -17.28
CA ASP A 66 24.07 24.39 -16.21
C ASP A 66 23.50 23.96 -14.85
N ASN A 67 24.10 22.91 -14.28
CA ASN A 67 23.79 22.39 -12.96
C ASN A 67 23.85 23.46 -11.86
N LYS A 68 24.75 24.45 -11.96
CA LYS A 68 24.85 25.53 -10.96
C LYS A 68 23.64 26.47 -11.04
N ALA A 69 23.23 26.84 -12.25
CA ALA A 69 22.01 27.60 -12.48
C ALA A 69 20.77 26.83 -11.99
N ALA A 70 20.68 25.53 -12.28
CA ALA A 70 19.59 24.66 -11.81
C ALA A 70 19.46 24.68 -10.28
N ILE A 71 20.56 24.44 -9.57
CA ILE A 71 20.58 24.46 -8.10
C ILE A 71 20.14 25.85 -7.59
N LYS A 72 20.65 26.93 -8.19
CA LYS A 72 20.30 28.31 -7.81
C LYS A 72 18.81 28.60 -7.99
N TYR A 73 18.22 28.26 -9.14
CA TYR A 73 16.81 28.53 -9.43
C TYR A 73 15.85 27.60 -8.69
N SER A 74 16.29 26.39 -8.31
CA SER A 74 15.50 25.48 -7.49
C SER A 74 15.33 25.96 -6.05
N GLY A 75 16.22 26.83 -5.57
CA GLY A 75 16.26 27.29 -4.18
C GLY A 75 16.72 26.20 -3.18
N LEU A 76 17.25 25.09 -3.68
CA LEU A 76 17.77 23.98 -2.86
C LEU A 76 19.28 24.08 -2.70
N LYS A 77 19.81 23.48 -1.62
CA LYS A 77 21.26 23.23 -1.50
C LYS A 77 21.67 22.12 -2.46
N GLY A 78 22.90 22.16 -2.99
CA GLY A 78 23.39 21.18 -3.98
C GLY A 78 23.10 19.71 -3.64
N PRO A 79 23.46 19.20 -2.44
CA PRO A 79 23.15 17.82 -2.06
C PRO A 79 21.64 17.53 -1.98
N SER A 80 20.85 18.47 -1.48
CA SER A 80 19.40 18.36 -1.42
C SER A 80 18.77 18.34 -2.81
N TYR A 81 19.28 19.16 -3.73
CA TYR A 81 18.85 19.18 -5.13
C TYR A 81 19.07 17.83 -5.79
N LEU A 82 20.27 17.25 -5.68
CA LEU A 82 20.57 15.94 -6.24
C LEU A 82 19.70 14.83 -5.66
N ASN A 83 19.42 14.89 -4.34
CA ASN A 83 18.52 13.93 -3.71
C ASN A 83 17.08 14.09 -4.22
N CYS A 84 16.55 15.32 -4.23
CA CYS A 84 15.20 15.60 -4.74
C CYS A 84 15.06 15.22 -6.21
N ARG A 85 16.07 15.50 -7.03
CA ARG A 85 16.14 15.08 -8.44
C ARG A 85 16.02 13.56 -8.57
N LYS A 86 16.81 12.80 -7.81
CA LYS A 86 16.74 11.32 -7.79
C LYS A 86 15.39 10.80 -7.29
N VAL A 87 14.80 11.45 -6.28
CA VAL A 87 13.47 11.07 -5.78
C VAL A 87 12.42 11.26 -6.86
N VAL A 88 12.43 12.40 -7.57
CA VAL A 88 11.51 12.67 -8.68
C VAL A 88 11.75 11.71 -9.85
N GLU A 89 13.00 11.47 -10.23
CA GLU A 89 13.39 10.51 -11.27
C GLU A 89 12.84 9.10 -10.96
N ASN A 90 13.00 8.65 -9.70
CA ASN A 90 12.49 7.36 -9.25
C ASN A 90 10.96 7.32 -9.19
N LEU A 91 10.31 8.40 -8.76
CA LEU A 91 8.86 8.49 -8.65
C LEU A 91 8.17 8.50 -10.03
N LEU A 92 8.79 9.18 -11.00
CA LEU A 92 8.33 9.22 -12.38
C LEU A 92 8.79 7.99 -13.18
N GLU A 93 9.58 7.10 -12.57
CA GLU A 93 10.12 5.88 -13.18
C GLU A 93 10.91 6.16 -14.48
N ILE A 94 11.51 7.34 -14.56
CA ILE A 94 12.38 7.78 -15.66
C ILE A 94 13.75 7.15 -15.41
N ASN A 95 13.83 5.82 -15.44
CA ASN A 95 15.09 5.12 -15.20
C ASN A 95 15.99 5.28 -16.44
N THR A 96 16.81 6.32 -16.44
CA THR A 96 17.90 6.50 -17.43
C THR A 96 18.99 5.45 -17.22
N GLU A 97 19.29 5.11 -15.96
CA GLU A 97 20.21 4.04 -15.60
C GLU A 97 19.47 2.71 -15.46
N LYS A 98 19.36 1.98 -16.58
CA LYS A 98 19.01 0.56 -16.54
C LYS A 98 20.04 -0.17 -15.68
N LEU A 99 19.58 -0.77 -14.58
CA LEU A 99 20.46 -1.52 -13.70
C LEU A 99 20.89 -2.82 -14.38
N SER A 100 21.97 -2.75 -15.16
CA SER A 100 22.50 -3.89 -15.90
C SER A 100 23.19 -4.88 -14.95
N VAL A 101 23.18 -6.16 -15.34
CA VAL A 101 23.91 -7.23 -14.64
C VAL A 101 25.39 -6.87 -14.51
N HIS A 102 25.98 -6.31 -15.58
CA HIS A 102 27.36 -5.83 -15.59
C HIS A 102 27.62 -4.76 -14.52
N PHE A 103 26.81 -3.70 -14.49
CA PHE A 103 26.97 -2.61 -13.52
C PHE A 103 26.84 -3.12 -12.08
N LEU A 104 25.90 -4.04 -11.83
CA LEU A 104 25.75 -4.69 -10.52
C LEU A 104 26.97 -5.50 -10.12
N CYS A 105 27.50 -6.32 -11.03
CA CYS A 105 28.70 -7.12 -10.78
C CYS A 105 29.92 -6.26 -10.47
N VAL A 106 30.10 -5.13 -11.16
CA VAL A 106 31.16 -4.16 -10.87
C VAL A 106 30.94 -3.48 -9.52
N SER A 107 29.73 -3.00 -9.24
CA SER A 107 29.38 -2.32 -7.98
C SER A 107 29.53 -3.22 -6.75
N LEU A 108 29.35 -4.54 -6.91
CA LEU A 108 29.43 -5.53 -5.84
C LEU A 108 30.78 -6.29 -5.82
N GLN A 109 31.72 -5.92 -6.69
CA GLN A 109 33.03 -6.57 -6.83
C GLN A 109 32.93 -8.08 -7.10
N CYS A 110 31.96 -8.50 -7.92
CA CYS A 110 31.69 -9.89 -8.29
C CYS A 110 31.68 -10.11 -9.82
N SER A 111 32.64 -9.51 -10.54
CA SER A 111 32.79 -9.61 -12.00
C SER A 111 32.88 -11.05 -12.52
N GLY A 112 33.48 -11.98 -11.76
CA GLY A 112 33.58 -13.39 -12.14
C GLY A 112 32.25 -14.16 -12.19
N VAL A 113 31.14 -13.53 -11.81
CA VAL A 113 29.81 -14.15 -11.73
C VAL A 113 28.89 -13.68 -12.87
N GLN A 114 29.30 -12.67 -13.63
CA GLN A 114 28.48 -12.00 -14.64
C GLN A 114 27.88 -12.98 -15.67
N SER A 115 28.70 -13.82 -16.29
CA SER A 115 28.26 -14.77 -17.32
C SER A 115 27.29 -15.85 -16.81
N LEU A 116 27.34 -16.15 -15.52
CA LEU A 116 26.42 -17.09 -14.90
C LEU A 116 25.09 -16.37 -14.57
N ALA A 117 25.16 -15.12 -14.11
CA ALA A 117 23.98 -14.29 -13.86
C ALA A 117 23.17 -14.02 -15.15
N GLU A 118 23.83 -13.70 -16.25
CA GLU A 118 23.17 -13.50 -17.56
C GLU A 118 22.45 -14.77 -18.02
N ARG A 119 23.10 -15.95 -17.93
CA ARG A 119 22.47 -17.24 -18.24
C ARG A 119 21.26 -17.56 -17.37
N ILE A 120 21.32 -17.30 -16.07
CA ILE A 120 20.16 -17.54 -15.18
C ILE A 120 19.01 -16.61 -15.57
N LEU A 121 19.30 -15.36 -15.93
CA LEU A 121 18.28 -14.39 -16.34
C LEU A 121 17.61 -14.79 -17.66
N GLU A 122 18.38 -15.27 -18.64
CA GLU A 122 17.85 -15.81 -19.90
C GLU A 122 16.97 -17.05 -19.68
N GLU A 123 17.40 -17.99 -18.82
CA GLU A 123 16.59 -19.16 -18.49
C GLU A 123 15.30 -18.79 -17.76
N TYR A 124 15.36 -17.80 -16.85
CA TYR A 124 14.15 -17.27 -16.20
C TYR A 124 13.19 -16.67 -17.22
N GLN A 125 13.70 -15.93 -18.21
CA GLN A 125 12.89 -15.38 -19.30
C GLN A 125 12.22 -16.49 -20.13
N ARG A 126 12.93 -17.58 -20.43
CA ARG A 126 12.37 -18.72 -21.18
C ARG A 126 11.29 -19.48 -20.41
N GLN A 127 11.46 -19.62 -19.09
CA GLN A 127 10.51 -20.33 -18.24
C GLN A 127 9.29 -19.47 -17.86
N ALA A 128 9.43 -18.15 -17.91
CA ALA A 128 8.34 -17.22 -17.64
C ALA A 128 7.22 -17.39 -18.68
N LYS A 129 6.06 -17.87 -18.24
CA LYS A 129 4.85 -17.99 -19.07
C LYS A 129 4.14 -16.65 -19.32
N THR A 130 4.56 -15.61 -18.62
CA THR A 130 4.00 -14.26 -18.67
C THR A 130 5.06 -13.30 -19.19
N ASP A 131 4.66 -12.26 -19.92
CA ASP A 131 5.56 -11.17 -20.29
C ASP A 131 6.06 -10.46 -19.02
N ILE A 132 7.26 -10.84 -18.59
CA ILE A 132 7.93 -10.23 -17.45
C ILE A 132 8.78 -9.07 -17.97
N ASP A 133 8.61 -7.89 -17.35
CA ASP A 133 9.48 -6.75 -17.63
C ASP A 133 10.86 -6.94 -16.98
N LEU A 134 11.81 -7.46 -17.76
CA LEU A 134 13.20 -7.65 -17.35
C LEU A 134 13.96 -6.34 -17.15
N ASN A 135 13.38 -5.20 -17.54
CA ASN A 135 13.99 -3.90 -17.26
C ASN A 135 13.90 -3.52 -15.77
N LEU A 136 13.11 -4.25 -14.98
CA LEU A 136 13.03 -4.01 -13.54
C LEU A 136 14.32 -4.43 -12.83
N PRO A 137 14.92 -3.54 -12.00
CA PRO A 137 16.13 -3.79 -11.21
C PRO A 137 16.11 -5.10 -10.38
N GLN A 138 14.92 -5.54 -9.98
CA GLN A 138 14.75 -6.71 -9.14
C GLN A 138 15.24 -8.00 -9.78
N TYR A 139 15.06 -8.16 -11.09
CA TYR A 139 15.43 -9.39 -11.80
C TYR A 139 16.95 -9.46 -12.02
N ALA A 140 17.57 -8.34 -12.38
CA ALA A 140 19.03 -8.24 -12.47
C ALA A 140 19.70 -8.50 -11.11
N CYS A 141 19.19 -7.90 -10.03
CA CYS A 141 19.69 -8.16 -8.68
C CYS A 141 19.54 -9.63 -8.25
N MET A 142 18.41 -10.27 -8.57
CA MET A 142 18.16 -11.66 -8.20
C MET A 142 19.06 -12.62 -8.97
N ALA A 143 19.24 -12.40 -10.27
CA ALA A 143 20.14 -13.20 -11.10
C ALA A 143 21.58 -13.18 -10.57
N VAL A 144 22.09 -11.99 -10.25
CA VAL A 144 23.43 -11.84 -9.64
C VAL A 144 23.49 -12.53 -8.28
N TYR A 145 22.49 -12.36 -7.42
CA TYR A 145 22.47 -13.00 -6.10
C TYR A 145 22.52 -14.53 -6.18
N GLN A 146 21.71 -15.14 -7.06
CA GLN A 146 21.72 -16.59 -7.22
C GLN A 146 23.03 -17.10 -7.82
N ALA A 147 23.58 -16.38 -8.81
CA ALA A 147 24.86 -16.72 -9.39
C ALA A 147 26.00 -16.66 -8.35
N CYS A 148 25.96 -15.68 -7.45
CA CYS A 148 26.92 -15.57 -6.34
C CYS A 148 26.77 -16.73 -5.34
N ARG A 149 25.55 -17.19 -5.08
CA ARG A 149 25.31 -18.39 -4.24
C ARG A 149 25.91 -19.65 -4.87
N ILE A 150 25.77 -19.86 -6.17
CA ILE A 150 26.31 -21.02 -6.89
C ILE A 150 27.86 -21.02 -6.87
N ASN A 151 28.45 -19.84 -7.05
CA ASN A 151 29.90 -19.63 -7.06
C ASN A 151 30.49 -19.40 -5.65
N LYS A 152 29.67 -19.49 -4.60
CA LYS A 152 30.07 -19.30 -3.19
C LYS A 152 30.75 -17.94 -2.92
N VAL A 153 30.41 -16.91 -3.69
CA VAL A 153 30.89 -15.54 -3.48
C VAL A 153 30.04 -14.89 -2.38
N LYS A 154 30.69 -14.45 -1.30
CA LYS A 154 30.01 -13.86 -0.15
C LYS A 154 29.69 -12.39 -0.43
N ILE A 155 28.41 -12.06 -0.60
CA ILE A 155 27.93 -10.68 -0.77
C ILE A 155 26.92 -10.36 0.33
N PRO A 156 26.99 -9.17 0.95
CA PRO A 156 25.98 -8.75 1.93
C PRO A 156 24.61 -8.60 1.25
N LYS A 157 23.64 -9.41 1.71
CA LYS A 157 22.25 -9.44 1.19
C LYS A 157 21.57 -8.08 1.25
N SER A 158 21.86 -7.27 2.28
CA SER A 158 21.31 -5.92 2.44
C SER A 158 21.61 -5.00 1.26
N LYS A 159 22.87 -4.97 0.80
CA LYS A 159 23.30 -4.13 -0.32
C LYS A 159 22.59 -4.47 -1.64
N ILE A 160 22.26 -5.74 -1.85
CA ILE A 160 21.54 -6.18 -3.06
C ILE A 160 20.06 -5.78 -2.99
N ILE A 161 19.42 -5.97 -1.83
CA ILE A 161 18.01 -5.60 -1.61
C ILE A 161 17.79 -4.09 -1.79
N GLU A 162 18.72 -3.27 -1.30
CA GLU A 162 18.66 -1.81 -1.49
C GLU A 162 18.67 -1.41 -2.98
N LYS A 163 19.45 -2.12 -3.81
CA LYS A 163 19.53 -1.89 -5.26
C LYS A 163 18.32 -2.45 -6.02
N SER A 164 17.68 -3.50 -5.50
CA SER A 164 16.54 -4.16 -6.15
C SER A 164 15.21 -3.41 -5.98
N ARG A 165 15.18 -2.37 -5.14
CA ARG A 165 13.96 -1.58 -4.82
C ARG A 165 12.81 -2.42 -4.25
N LEU A 166 13.11 -3.58 -3.66
CA LEU A 166 12.12 -4.46 -3.06
C LEU A 166 12.15 -4.38 -1.54
N LYS A 167 10.98 -4.55 -0.91
CA LYS A 167 10.93 -4.79 0.54
C LYS A 167 11.52 -6.17 0.85
N PRO A 168 12.16 -6.37 2.02
CA PRO A 168 12.74 -7.67 2.39
C PRO A 168 11.76 -8.85 2.28
N ALA A 169 10.49 -8.65 2.61
CA ALA A 169 9.45 -9.68 2.48
C ALA A 169 9.16 -10.09 1.02
N GLN A 170 9.17 -9.12 0.09
CA GLN A 170 8.99 -9.38 -1.35
C GLN A 170 10.23 -10.08 -1.92
N TRP A 171 11.42 -9.64 -1.49
CA TRP A 171 12.67 -10.29 -1.86
C TRP A 171 12.67 -11.77 -1.49
N SER A 172 12.28 -12.12 -0.25
CA SER A 172 12.28 -13.52 0.19
C SER A 172 11.36 -14.43 -0.62
N LYS A 173 10.21 -13.92 -1.08
CA LYS A 173 9.31 -14.66 -1.98
C LYS A 173 9.97 -14.92 -3.33
N LEU A 174 10.52 -13.87 -3.94
CA LEU A 174 11.21 -13.97 -5.23
C LEU A 174 12.46 -14.87 -5.14
N ASP A 175 13.20 -14.82 -4.03
CA ASP A 175 14.36 -15.67 -3.74
C ASP A 175 13.96 -17.15 -3.68
N ALA A 176 12.82 -17.49 -3.06
CA ALA A 176 12.33 -18.86 -3.01
C ALA A 176 11.98 -19.41 -4.41
N ASP A 177 11.34 -18.60 -5.24
CA ASP A 177 10.96 -19.00 -6.61
C ASP A 177 12.19 -19.17 -7.51
N TRP A 178 13.12 -18.23 -7.46
CA TRP A 178 14.38 -18.30 -8.21
C TRP A 178 15.27 -19.44 -7.72
N THR A 179 15.28 -19.73 -6.42
CA THR A 179 16.02 -20.88 -5.88
C THR A 179 15.53 -22.20 -6.46
N LYS A 180 14.21 -22.37 -6.67
CA LYS A 180 13.65 -23.56 -7.31
C LYS A 180 14.13 -23.72 -8.75
N LEU A 181 14.04 -22.65 -9.55
CA LEU A 181 14.52 -22.63 -10.93
C LEU A 181 16.02 -22.98 -11.01
N VAL A 182 16.82 -22.28 -10.20
CA VAL A 182 18.27 -22.44 -10.19
C VAL A 182 18.67 -23.84 -9.74
N ASN A 183 17.97 -24.41 -8.75
CA ASN A 183 18.24 -25.77 -8.31
C ASN A 183 17.92 -26.80 -9.39
N GLU A 184 16.81 -26.64 -10.11
CA GLU A 184 16.40 -27.55 -11.19
C GLU A 184 17.39 -27.57 -12.35
N LYS A 185 17.84 -26.38 -12.80
CA LYS A 185 18.64 -26.23 -14.03
C LYS A 185 20.15 -26.12 -13.83
N PHE A 186 20.60 -25.48 -12.74
CA PHE A 186 22.02 -25.12 -12.56
C PHE A 186 22.70 -25.85 -11.40
N ALA A 187 22.01 -26.13 -10.29
CA ALA A 187 22.60 -26.90 -9.19
C ALA A 187 22.75 -28.39 -9.52
N THR A 188 21.87 -28.93 -10.37
CA THR A 188 21.96 -30.30 -10.90
C THR A 188 23.11 -30.50 -11.87
N LEU A 189 23.65 -29.44 -12.51
CA LEU A 189 24.81 -29.55 -13.41
C LEU A 189 26.10 -29.95 -12.67
N LYS A 190 26.24 -29.63 -11.38
CA LYS A 190 27.37 -30.13 -10.57
C LYS A 190 27.24 -31.61 -10.16
N LYS A 191 26.05 -32.22 -10.33
CA LYS A 191 25.82 -33.65 -10.06
C LYS A 191 25.68 -34.49 -11.33
N ARG A 192 25.27 -33.91 -12.46
CA ARG A 192 25.06 -34.65 -13.72
C ARG A 192 26.34 -35.08 -14.45
N ASP A 193 27.51 -34.58 -14.07
CA ASP A 193 28.79 -35.16 -14.52
C ASP A 193 29.16 -36.47 -13.81
N LEU A 194 28.37 -36.94 -12.84
CA LEU A 194 28.60 -38.20 -12.13
C LEU A 194 27.49 -39.26 -12.28
N THR A 195 26.39 -38.97 -12.98
CA THR A 195 25.21 -39.85 -13.03
C THR A 195 24.63 -40.02 -14.43
N LEU A 196 25.52 -40.25 -15.41
CA LEU A 196 25.14 -40.80 -16.73
C LEU A 196 25.47 -42.31 -16.82
N ILE A 197 25.22 -43.07 -15.75
CA ILE A 197 25.12 -44.52 -15.80
C ILE A 197 23.97 -44.93 -14.88
N ASN A 198 22.96 -45.58 -15.49
CA ASN A 198 21.74 -46.14 -14.92
C ASN A 198 20.70 -45.08 -14.53
N THR A 199 19.51 -45.03 -15.13
CA THR A 199 18.65 -46.17 -15.44
C THR A 199 17.61 -45.73 -16.48
N GLU A 200 17.50 -46.50 -17.55
CA GLU A 200 16.38 -46.45 -18.49
C GLU A 200 15.14 -47.12 -17.88
N LYS A 201 13.97 -46.63 -18.31
CA LYS A 201 12.67 -47.32 -18.46
C LYS A 201 11.99 -47.86 -17.20
N ASN A 202 10.83 -47.29 -16.89
CA ASN A 202 9.57 -47.96 -17.20
C ASN A 202 8.38 -47.00 -17.12
N GLU A 203 7.54 -47.11 -18.14
CA GLU A 203 6.24 -46.48 -18.28
C GLU A 203 5.14 -47.32 -17.55
N GLU A 204 4.08 -46.61 -17.20
CA GLU A 204 2.67 -47.05 -17.07
C GLU A 204 2.14 -47.80 -15.83
N ASP A 205 1.03 -47.19 -15.35
CA ASP A 205 -0.20 -47.71 -14.75
C ASP A 205 -0.35 -48.08 -13.26
N GLN A 206 -1.08 -47.15 -12.59
CA GLN A 206 -2.24 -47.34 -11.70
C GLN A 206 -2.43 -48.71 -11.02
N VAL A 207 -2.49 -48.74 -9.68
CA VAL A 207 -3.69 -49.09 -8.88
C VAL A 207 -3.47 -48.59 -7.43
N MET A 208 -4.55 -48.07 -6.84
CA MET A 208 -4.69 -47.58 -5.47
C MET A 208 -4.36 -48.62 -4.39
N GLU A 209 -3.73 -48.21 -3.28
CA GLU A 209 -4.26 -48.53 -1.95
C GLU A 209 -3.74 -47.58 -0.86
N VAL A 210 -4.61 -47.33 0.10
CA VAL A 210 -4.55 -46.38 1.21
C VAL A 210 -3.87 -47.05 2.41
N ASP A 211 -2.95 -46.37 3.12
CA ASP A 211 -3.16 -45.95 4.51
C ASP A 211 -1.95 -45.18 5.10
N SER A 212 -2.28 -44.02 5.68
CA SER A 212 -1.69 -43.30 6.81
C SER A 212 -0.21 -43.42 7.17
N GLN A 213 0.54 -42.32 7.00
CA GLN A 213 1.04 -41.47 8.11
C GLN A 213 2.02 -40.36 7.64
N SER A 214 1.49 -39.12 7.62
CA SER A 214 2.12 -37.78 7.77
C SER A 214 3.54 -37.46 7.24
N PRO A 215 3.69 -36.31 6.55
CA PRO A 215 4.47 -35.24 7.18
C PRO A 215 3.88 -33.82 7.05
N LYS A 216 4.25 -33.01 8.06
CA LYS A 216 3.90 -31.62 8.35
C LYS A 216 3.90 -30.69 7.13
N VAL A 217 2.78 -29.98 6.95
CA VAL A 217 2.67 -28.78 6.10
C VAL A 217 2.22 -27.63 6.99
N GLU A 218 3.09 -26.62 7.13
CA GLU A 218 2.77 -25.31 7.68
C GLU A 218 1.76 -24.63 6.75
N LYS A 219 0.50 -24.55 7.20
CA LYS A 219 -0.55 -23.80 6.50
C LYS A 219 -0.51 -22.33 6.92
N PRO A 220 -0.79 -21.38 6.01
CA PRO A 220 -1.18 -20.02 6.38
C PRO A 220 -2.38 -20.10 7.32
N THR A 221 -2.40 -19.29 8.36
CA THR A 221 -3.49 -19.20 9.33
C THR A 221 -4.74 -18.62 8.66
N GLU A 222 -5.47 -19.44 7.91
CA GLU A 222 -6.87 -19.22 7.60
C GLU A 222 -7.65 -19.38 8.91
N PRO A 223 -8.53 -18.44 9.29
CA PRO A 223 -9.40 -18.65 10.44
C PRO A 223 -10.20 -19.92 10.16
N GLN A 224 -10.19 -20.88 11.09
CA GLN A 224 -11.05 -22.05 10.99
C GLN A 224 -12.48 -21.55 10.82
N ILE A 225 -13.00 -21.67 9.60
CA ILE A 225 -14.38 -21.30 9.30
C ILE A 225 -15.23 -22.32 10.03
N GLU A 226 -15.87 -21.89 11.13
CA GLU A 226 -16.84 -22.70 11.85
C GLU A 226 -17.90 -23.15 10.83
N PRO A 227 -18.23 -24.45 10.74
CA PRO A 227 -19.27 -24.93 9.85
C PRO A 227 -20.56 -24.12 10.05
N TYR A 228 -21.14 -23.62 8.96
CA TYR A 228 -22.30 -22.72 8.99
C TYR A 228 -23.44 -23.23 9.89
N GLU A 229 -23.68 -24.55 9.88
CA GLU A 229 -24.70 -25.20 10.70
C GLU A 229 -24.45 -25.04 12.21
N ASN A 230 -23.20 -25.10 12.64
CA ASN A 230 -22.83 -24.95 14.06
C ASN A 230 -22.97 -23.50 14.51
N TRP A 231 -22.49 -22.56 13.69
CA TRP A 231 -22.67 -21.13 13.93
C TRP A 231 -24.15 -20.75 13.99
N LYS A 232 -24.94 -21.23 13.02
CA LYS A 232 -26.39 -20.95 12.93
C LYS A 232 -27.13 -21.47 14.15
N LYS A 233 -26.87 -22.72 14.58
CA LYS A 233 -27.47 -23.28 15.80
C LYS A 233 -27.12 -22.45 17.03
N ARG A 234 -25.84 -22.10 17.20
CA ARG A 234 -25.36 -21.28 18.33
C ARG A 234 -26.01 -19.90 18.38
N MET A 235 -26.14 -19.23 17.24
CA MET A 235 -26.78 -17.90 17.17
C MET A 235 -28.28 -17.96 17.44
N LEU A 236 -28.98 -18.95 16.89
CA LEU A 236 -30.42 -19.12 17.14
C LEU A 236 -30.70 -19.46 18.61
N GLU A 237 -29.93 -20.37 19.20
CA GLU A 237 -30.08 -20.74 20.61
C GLU A 237 -29.81 -19.58 21.56
N ALA A 238 -28.77 -18.78 21.28
CA ALA A 238 -28.48 -17.55 22.02
C ALA A 238 -29.65 -16.56 21.96
N ALA A 239 -30.20 -16.32 20.75
CA ALA A 239 -31.33 -15.42 20.55
C ALA A 239 -32.60 -15.90 21.28
N TYR A 240 -32.93 -17.19 21.20
CA TYR A 240 -34.09 -17.75 21.90
C TYR A 240 -33.94 -17.68 23.43
N LYS A 241 -32.72 -17.90 23.94
CA LYS A 241 -32.44 -17.80 25.37
C LYS A 241 -32.62 -16.37 25.88
N GLU A 242 -32.06 -15.38 25.16
CA GLU A 242 -32.23 -13.97 25.51
C GLU A 242 -33.70 -13.55 25.51
N LEU A 243 -34.47 -14.00 24.51
CA LEU A 243 -35.90 -13.71 24.42
C LEU A 243 -36.68 -14.27 25.62
N LYS A 244 -36.33 -15.48 26.07
CA LYS A 244 -36.93 -16.11 27.25
C LYS A 244 -36.57 -15.38 28.54
N GLU A 245 -35.32 -14.93 28.69
CA GLU A 245 -34.88 -14.15 29.85
C GLU A 245 -35.56 -12.77 29.90
N LEU A 246 -35.76 -12.11 28.75
CA LEU A 246 -36.50 -10.85 28.68
C LEU A 246 -37.99 -11.05 29.03
N GLU A 247 -38.59 -12.15 28.60
CA GLU A 247 -39.99 -12.46 28.95
C GLU A 247 -40.15 -12.74 30.45
N GLN A 248 -39.19 -13.43 31.07
CA GLN A 248 -39.17 -13.66 32.52
C GLN A 248 -39.01 -12.35 33.29
N LYS A 249 -38.03 -11.51 32.92
CA LYS A 249 -37.85 -10.19 33.52
C LYS A 249 -39.10 -9.34 33.37
N ARG A 250 -39.76 -9.38 32.21
CA ARG A 250 -41.00 -8.65 31.98
C ARG A 250 -42.11 -9.13 32.91
N LYS A 251 -42.30 -10.45 33.07
CA LYS A 251 -43.29 -11.02 34.01
C LYS A 251 -42.98 -10.63 35.45
N GLU A 252 -41.72 -10.70 35.88
CA GLU A 252 -41.27 -10.27 37.21
C GLU A 252 -41.53 -8.78 37.45
N THR A 253 -41.26 -7.92 36.45
CA THR A 253 -41.56 -6.49 36.56
C THR A 253 -43.06 -6.23 36.64
N GLU A 254 -43.88 -6.89 35.81
CA GLU A 254 -45.34 -6.77 35.82
C GLU A 254 -45.95 -7.26 37.15
N GLU A 255 -45.40 -8.33 37.74
CA GLU A 255 -45.81 -8.83 39.06
C GLU A 255 -45.41 -7.86 40.18
N SER A 256 -44.19 -7.33 40.14
CA SER A 256 -43.71 -6.33 41.11
C SER A 256 -44.53 -5.03 41.07
N GLU A 257 -44.95 -4.59 39.88
CA GLU A 257 -45.81 -3.42 39.69
C GLU A 257 -47.23 -3.67 40.18
N ARG A 258 -47.80 -4.87 39.95
CA ARG A 258 -49.11 -5.25 40.52
C ARG A 258 -49.08 -5.20 42.05
N VAL A 259 -48.04 -5.75 42.68
CA VAL A 259 -47.88 -5.73 44.14
C VAL A 259 -47.74 -4.29 44.66
N LYS A 260 -46.95 -3.44 43.99
CA LYS A 260 -46.83 -2.01 44.34
C LYS A 260 -48.18 -1.28 44.23
N LYS A 261 -48.93 -1.51 43.16
CA LYS A 261 -50.24 -0.88 42.92
C LYS A 261 -51.28 -1.28 43.97
N ILE A 262 -51.28 -2.54 44.40
CA ILE A 262 -52.15 -3.01 45.51
C ILE A 262 -51.77 -2.30 46.81
N LYS A 263 -50.47 -2.16 47.10
CA LYS A 263 -50.00 -1.48 48.30
C LYS A 263 -50.35 0.02 48.30
N GLU A 264 -50.21 0.70 47.17
CA GLU A 264 -50.58 2.11 47.01
C GLU A 264 -52.10 2.34 47.16
N GLN A 265 -52.93 1.42 46.63
CA GLN A 265 -54.39 1.48 46.82
C GLN A 265 -54.79 1.32 48.29
N MET A 266 -54.06 0.50 49.05
CA MET A 266 -54.28 0.29 50.48
C MET A 266 -53.81 1.49 51.34
N THR A 267 -52.83 2.27 50.88
CA THR A 267 -52.24 3.38 51.66
C THR A 267 -52.74 4.77 51.26
N SER A 268 -53.65 4.91 50.29
CA SER A 268 -54.13 6.24 49.88
C SER A 268 -55.07 6.85 50.95
N PRO A 269 -54.80 8.07 51.46
CA PRO A 269 -55.71 8.74 52.38
C PRO A 269 -57.03 9.10 51.67
N ARG A 270 -58.17 8.63 52.18
CA ARG A 270 -59.51 8.93 51.65
C ARG A 270 -59.74 10.45 51.63
N ARG A 271 -59.69 11.04 50.43
CA ARG A 271 -60.00 12.47 50.22
C ARG A 271 -61.52 12.69 50.29
N SER A 272 -61.91 13.62 51.15
CA SER A 272 -63.29 14.03 51.40
C SER A 272 -63.92 14.78 50.21
N PRO A 273 -65.26 14.77 50.06
CA PRO A 273 -65.91 15.23 48.83
C PRO A 273 -66.38 16.69 48.92
N ARG A 274 -65.84 17.59 48.07
CA ARG A 274 -66.49 18.82 47.55
C ARG A 274 -65.48 19.68 46.74
N LYS A 275 -65.77 20.41 45.66
CA LYS A 275 -66.99 20.92 44.98
C LYS A 275 -66.74 20.97 43.46
N THR A 276 -67.82 20.94 42.68
CA THR A 276 -67.87 21.04 41.20
C THR A 276 -67.60 22.46 40.67
N PRO A 277 -67.19 22.60 39.38
CA PRO A 277 -66.74 23.86 38.79
C PRO A 277 -67.85 24.56 37.99
N GLN A 278 -67.89 25.90 37.99
CA GLN A 278 -68.77 26.67 37.13
C GLN A 278 -67.99 27.60 36.21
N LYS A 279 -68.24 27.41 34.92
CA LYS A 279 -67.68 28.08 33.75
C LYS A 279 -68.12 29.54 33.68
N PHE A 280 -67.27 30.45 33.21
CA PHE A 280 -67.66 31.43 32.19
C PHE A 280 -66.41 32.01 31.50
N SER A 281 -66.65 32.45 30.28
CA SER A 281 -65.75 32.59 29.14
C SER A 281 -65.36 34.08 28.89
N PRO A 282 -65.11 34.57 27.67
CA PRO A 282 -63.75 34.89 27.20
C PRO A 282 -63.60 36.35 26.69
N TYR A 283 -62.45 37.01 26.85
CA TYR A 283 -62.16 38.21 26.03
C TYR A 283 -60.68 38.36 25.67
N LYS A 284 -60.46 38.73 24.40
CA LYS A 284 -59.18 39.01 23.76
C LYS A 284 -58.63 40.39 24.14
N SER A 285 -57.36 40.41 24.58
CA SER A 285 -56.26 41.39 24.29
C SER A 285 -56.47 42.89 24.65
N PRO A 286 -55.47 43.82 24.59
CA PRO A 286 -54.00 43.71 24.40
C PRO A 286 -53.17 44.62 25.37
N VAL A 287 -51.85 44.75 25.12
CA VAL A 287 -50.99 45.97 25.23
C VAL A 287 -49.79 45.97 26.22
N LYS A 288 -48.59 46.06 25.59
CA LYS A 288 -47.30 46.71 25.91
C LYS A 288 -46.34 46.23 27.03
N ARG A 289 -45.13 45.93 26.51
CA ARG A 289 -43.76 46.30 26.91
C ARG A 289 -43.39 46.25 28.41
N ILE A 290 -42.46 45.35 28.74
CA ILE A 290 -41.34 45.65 29.65
C ILE A 290 -40.05 45.04 29.09
N ASN A 291 -38.99 45.82 29.24
CA ASN A 291 -37.65 45.69 28.69
C ASN A 291 -36.87 44.46 29.19
N GLY A 292 -36.06 43.91 28.28
CA GLY A 292 -34.61 43.80 28.51
C GLY A 292 -34.10 42.52 29.13
N ILE A 293 -33.56 41.61 28.29
CA ILE A 293 -32.33 40.88 28.61
C ILE A 293 -31.46 40.85 27.34
N ARG A 294 -30.25 41.38 27.50
CA ARG A 294 -29.21 41.62 26.51
C ARG A 294 -28.43 40.32 26.30
N LEU A 295 -28.48 39.74 25.10
CA LEU A 295 -27.59 38.64 24.74
C LEU A 295 -26.23 39.23 24.33
N LEU A 296 -25.22 38.90 25.13
CA LEU A 296 -23.81 39.07 24.83
C LEU A 296 -23.42 38.10 23.70
N PHE A 297 -22.46 38.52 22.88
CA PHE A 297 -21.82 37.84 21.74
C PHE A 297 -22.33 38.22 20.33
N PRO A 298 -21.55 39.04 19.60
CA PRO A 298 -21.72 39.25 18.16
C PRO A 298 -21.31 38.01 17.36
N ARG A 299 -22.15 37.62 16.39
CA ARG A 299 -21.81 36.72 15.28
C ARG A 299 -22.23 37.43 13.99
N GLU A 300 -21.30 38.08 13.32
CA GLU A 300 -21.35 38.42 11.89
C GLU A 300 -19.88 38.38 11.40
N LEU A 301 -19.55 37.51 10.44
CA LEU A 301 -19.65 37.69 8.98
C LEU A 301 -18.61 38.70 8.46
#